data_AF-A0ABD2NI89-F1
#
_entry.id   AF-A0ABD2NI89-F1
#
_cell.length_a   1.000
_cell.length_b   1.000
_cell.length_c   1.000
_cell.angle_alpha   90.00
_cell.angle_beta   90.00
_cell.angle_gamma   90.00
#
_symmetry.space_group_name_H-M   'P 1'
#
loop_
_entity.id
_entity.type
_entity.pdbx_description
1 polymer ?
#
loop_
_entity_poly.entity_id
_entity_poly.type
_entity_poly.pdbx_seq_one_letter_code
_entity_poly.pdbx_strand_id
1 'polypeptide(L)' 'LNVPCPKKFNPADHYIQLISVVPGKEVICKRAVNSICDAFSTSKWGVEIKKKTEKTL' A
#
# COMPACT_ATOMS: atom_id res chain seq x y z
N LEU A 1 -4.43 -0.70 8.88
CA LEU A 1 -5.41 -1.11 7.85
C LEU A 1 -5.97 -2.53 8.05
N ASN A 2 -5.27 -3.44 8.77
CA ASN A 2 -5.79 -4.76 9.16
C ASN A 2 -6.37 -5.60 7.99
N VAL A 3 -5.60 -5.70 6.91
CA VAL A 3 -5.97 -6.46 5.71
C VAL A 3 -5.03 -7.69 5.61
N PRO A 4 -5.32 -8.79 6.33
CA PRO A 4 -4.45 -9.96 6.31
C PRO A 4 -4.60 -10.73 4.99
N CYS A 5 -3.48 -11.14 4.41
CA CYS A 5 -3.48 -12.09 3.30
C CYS A 5 -4.11 -13.43 3.75
N PRO A 6 -5.12 -13.97 3.04
CA PRO A 6 -5.68 -15.25 3.41
C PRO A 6 -4.68 -16.40 3.17
N LYS A 7 -4.74 -17.45 3.99
CA LYS A 7 -3.72 -18.52 4.07
C LYS A 7 -3.41 -19.25 2.75
N LYS A 8 -4.36 -19.28 1.80
CA LYS A 8 -4.22 -20.01 0.53
C LYS A 8 -3.75 -19.13 -0.63
N PHE A 9 -3.54 -17.83 -0.40
CA PHE A 9 -3.13 -16.90 -1.44
C PHE A 9 -1.62 -16.66 -1.34
N ASN A 10 -0.98 -16.47 -2.49
CA ASN A 10 0.35 -15.91 -2.53
C ASN A 10 0.27 -14.45 -2.04
N PRO A 11 1.03 -14.06 -1.00
CA PRO A 11 1.02 -12.70 -0.49
C PRO A 11 1.34 -11.65 -1.55
N ALA A 12 2.27 -11.94 -2.47
CA ALA A 12 2.65 -11.00 -3.52
C ALA A 12 1.46 -10.70 -4.44
N ASP A 13 0.83 -11.73 -4.99
CA ASP A 13 -0.32 -11.58 -5.89
C ASP A 13 -1.51 -10.92 -5.19
N HIS A 14 -1.77 -11.31 -3.92
CA HIS A 14 -2.86 -10.74 -3.14
C HIS A 14 -2.72 -9.23 -2.95
N TYR A 15 -1.53 -8.76 -2.54
CA TYR A 15 -1.32 -7.35 -2.30
C TYR A 15 -1.16 -6.54 -3.60
N ILE A 16 -0.61 -7.13 -4.67
CA ILE A 16 -0.61 -6.49 -6.00
C ILE A 16 -2.04 -6.26 -6.47
N GLN A 17 -2.91 -7.27 -6.35
CA GLN A 17 -4.32 -7.13 -6.72
C GLN A 17 -5.03 -6.08 -5.85
N LEU A 18 -4.73 -6.03 -4.55
CA LEU A 18 -5.32 -5.06 -3.62
C LEU A 18 -5.04 -3.60 -4.01
N ILE A 19 -3.82 -3.31 -4.48
CA ILE A 19 -3.41 -1.96 -4.88
C ILE A 19 -3.69 -1.63 -6.35
N SER A 20 -4.20 -2.60 -7.12
CA SER A 20 -4.43 -2.42 -8.55
C SER A 20 -5.70 -1.62 -8.84
N VAL A 21 -5.63 -0.76 -9.87
CA VAL A 21 -6.80 -0.04 -10.39
C VAL A 21 -7.49 -0.91 -11.44
N VAL A 22 -8.72 -1.31 -11.17
CA VAL A 22 -9.50 -2.18 -12.06
C VAL A 22 -10.47 -1.33 -12.90
N PRO A 23 -10.59 -1.59 -14.22
CA PRO A 23 -11.58 -0.93 -15.07
C PRO A 23 -13.01 -1.02 -14.51
N GLY A 24 -13.74 0.09 -14.50
CA GLY A 24 -15.08 0.21 -13.94
C GLY A 24 -15.16 0.31 -12.42
N LYS A 25 -14.01 0.33 -11.71
CA LYS A 25 -13.91 0.51 -10.25
C LYS A 25 -12.87 1.55 -9.85
N GLU A 26 -12.46 2.41 -10.77
CA GLU A 26 -11.30 3.28 -10.66
C GLU A 26 -11.39 4.21 -9.45
N VAL A 27 -12.57 4.79 -9.20
CA VAL A 27 -12.80 5.70 -8.08
C VAL A 27 -12.56 5.00 -6.74
N ILE A 28 -13.08 3.78 -6.57
CA ILE A 28 -12.96 3.02 -5.33
C ILE A 28 -11.52 2.52 -5.17
N CYS A 29 -10.91 1.99 -6.23
CA CYS A 29 -9.52 1.55 -6.22
C CYS A 29 -8.57 2.70 -5.84
N LYS A 30 -8.73 3.88 -6.45
CA LYS A 30 -7.91 5.06 -6.13
C LYS A 30 -8.08 5.50 -4.67
N ARG A 31 -9.31 5.48 -4.14
CA ARG A 31 -9.55 5.77 -2.71
C ARG A 31 -8.82 4.77 -1.80
N ALA A 32 -8.88 3.48 -2.13
CA ALA A 32 -8.18 2.44 -1.37
C ALA A 32 -6.65 2.64 -1.41
N VAL A 33 -6.09 2.87 -2.59
CA VAL A 33 -4.64 3.12 -2.78
C VAL A 33 -4.19 4.35 -1.98
N ASN A 34 -4.92 5.46 -2.07
CA ASN A 34 -4.60 6.67 -1.32
C ASN A 34 -4.59 6.41 0.20
N SER A 35 -5.60 5.69 0.71
CA SER A 35 -5.64 5.33 2.13
C SER A 35 -4.44 4.46 2.57
N ILE A 36 -3.95 3.57 1.68
CA ILE A 36 -2.74 2.77 1.92
C ILE A 36 -1.49 3.66 1.94
N CYS A 37 -1.37 4.58 0.98
CA CYS A 37 -0.26 5.53 0.92
C CYS A 37 -0.23 6.43 2.16
N ASP A 38 -1.37 6.97 2.58
CA ASP A 38 -1.50 7.82 3.76
C ASP A 38 -1.05 7.06 5.01
N ALA A 39 -1.58 5.84 5.21
CA ALA A 39 -1.21 4.99 6.34
C ALA A 39 0.28 4.60 6.34
N PHE A 40 0.87 4.36 5.17
CA PHE A 40 2.30 4.06 5.05
C PHE A 40 3.15 5.30 5.39
N SER A 41 2.77 6.48 4.90
CA SER A 41 3.51 7.73 5.10
C SER A 41 3.69 8.10 6.56
N THR A 42 2.70 7.81 7.41
CA THR A 42 2.74 8.05 8.85
C THR A 42 3.22 6.85 9.66
N SER A 43 3.49 5.71 9.00
CA SER A 43 3.97 4.50 9.67
C SER A 43 5.43 4.65 10.09
N LYS A 44 5.85 3.89 11.11
CA LYS A 44 7.25 3.81 11.54
C LYS A 44 8.21 3.55 10.37
N TRP A 45 7.84 2.60 9.50
CA TRP A 45 8.63 2.21 8.34
C TRP A 45 8.74 3.32 7.30
N GLY A 46 7.62 3.96 6.95
CA GLY A 46 7.59 5.05 5.97
C GLY A 46 8.42 6.25 6.42
N VAL A 47 8.30 6.64 7.69
CA VAL A 47 9.11 7.72 8.28
C VAL A 47 10.60 7.38 8.27
N GLU A 48 10.97 6.15 8.62
CA GLU A 48 12.36 5.72 8.64
C GLU A 48 12.98 5.68 7.24
N ILE A 49 12.24 5.14 6.25
CA ILE A 49 12.68 5.11 4.85
C ILE A 49 12.88 6.54 4.34
N LYS A 50 11.89 7.43 4.55
CA LYS A 50 11.98 8.84 4.14
C LYS A 50 13.22 9.51 4.70
N LYS A 51 13.48 9.36 6.01
CA LYS A 51 14.66 9.92 6.68
C LYS A 51 15.98 9.35 6.14
N LYS A 52 16.03 8.07 5.75
CA LYS A 52 17.22 7.45 5.15
C LYS A 52 17.48 8.00 3.75
N THR A 53 16.44 8.14 2.93
CA THR A 53 16.53 8.65 1.57
C THR A 53 16.94 10.13 1.54
N GLU A 54 16.38 10.96 2.42
CA GLU A 54 16.72 12.40 2.52
C GLU A 54 18.18 12.66 2.93
N LYS A 55 18.82 11.72 3.62
CA LYS A 55 20.23 11.83 4.04
C LYS A 55 21.24 11.37 2.98
N THR A 56 20.75 10.78 1.89
CA THR A 56 21.57 10.23 0.81
C THR A 56 21.64 11.19 -0.40
N LEU A 57 20.93 12.32 -0.33
CA LEU A 57 21.06 13.48 -1.22
C LEU A 57 21.90 14.55 -0.53
#